data_AF-A0A3R6MVQ6-F1
#
_entry.id   AF-A0A3R6MVQ6-F1
#
_cell.length_a   1.000
_cell.length_b   1.000
_cell.length_c   1.000
_cell.angle_alpha   90.00
_cell.angle_beta   90.00
_cell.angle_gamma   90.00
#
_symmetry.space_group_name_H-M   'P 1'
#
loop_
_entity.id
_entity.type
_entity.pdbx_description
1 polymer ?
#
loop_
_entity_poly.entity_id
_entity_poly.type
_entity_poly.pdbx_seq_one_letter_code
_entity_poly.pdbx_strand_id
1 'polypeptide(L)'
;MQKGLKKYFPQIRTRKEVLDEINRSPVCSWQFAQWNDEQKKEFLDVCTGVRGVKMTYDSFFKEIMNPDVHPERLEELLSLLLGQNIHIRQVLPNDSVRLADESSLLITDIVVELEEGSLANIEIQKIGYAFPGQRGACYSADLLLRQYKRVKGQR
;
A
#
# COMPACT_ATOMS: atom_id res chain seq x y z
N MET A 1 -33.46 23.76 -16.37
CA MET A 1 -33.63 22.44 -15.72
C MET A 1 -32.29 21.71 -15.76
N GLN A 2 -31.54 21.71 -14.66
CA GLN A 2 -30.27 21.00 -14.56
C GLN A 2 -30.52 19.49 -14.67
N LYS A 3 -30.22 18.90 -15.83
CA LYS A 3 -30.11 17.44 -15.95
C LYS A 3 -28.88 17.04 -15.16
N GLY A 4 -29.07 16.64 -13.90
CA GLY A 4 -27.99 16.31 -12.98
C GLY A 4 -27.15 15.13 -13.47
N LEU A 5 -25.86 15.14 -13.13
CA LEU A 5 -24.88 14.10 -13.46
C LEU A 5 -25.36 12.66 -13.16
N LYS A 6 -26.30 12.48 -12.23
CA LYS A 6 -26.94 11.19 -11.90
C LYS A 6 -27.59 10.48 -13.11
N LYS A 7 -28.01 11.22 -14.15
CA LYS A 7 -28.55 10.61 -15.39
C LYS A 7 -27.48 9.89 -16.21
N TYR A 8 -26.23 10.33 -16.14
CA TYR A 8 -25.10 9.76 -16.87
C TYR A 8 -24.28 8.81 -16.00
N PHE A 9 -24.31 9.00 -14.68
CA PHE A 9 -23.60 8.18 -13.70
C PHE A 9 -24.60 7.66 -12.66
N PRO A 10 -25.28 6.52 -12.92
CA PRO A 10 -26.28 5.96 -12.01
C PRO A 10 -25.67 5.51 -10.67
N GLN A 11 -24.35 5.37 -10.61
CA GLN A 11 -23.59 5.08 -9.39
C GLN A 11 -23.50 6.27 -8.43
N ILE A 12 -23.88 7.49 -8.83
CA ILE A 12 -23.89 8.66 -7.93
C ILE A 12 -25.01 8.51 -6.91
N ARG A 13 -24.61 8.32 -5.66
CA ARG A 13 -25.51 8.21 -4.51
C ARG A 13 -25.67 9.55 -3.82
N THR A 14 -26.85 9.78 -3.27
CA THR A 14 -27.13 10.92 -2.40
C THR A 14 -26.74 10.59 -0.96
N ARG A 15 -26.43 11.61 -0.16
CA ARG A 15 -26.08 11.41 1.26
C ARG A 15 -27.16 10.65 2.03
N LYS A 16 -28.43 10.88 1.70
CA LYS A 16 -29.57 10.17 2.31
C LYS A 16 -29.55 8.68 1.99
N GLU A 17 -29.34 8.31 0.73
CA GLU A 17 -29.24 6.90 0.31
C GLU A 17 -28.08 6.16 0.98
N VAL A 18 -26.97 6.85 1.27
CA VAL A 18 -25.82 6.29 2.00
C VAL A 18 -26.12 6.13 3.49
N LEU A 19 -26.71 7.15 4.12
CA LEU A 19 -27.10 7.09 5.54
C LEU A 19 -28.16 6.01 5.80
N ASP A 20 -29.15 5.87 4.92
CA ASP A 20 -30.18 4.83 5.02
C ASP A 20 -29.56 3.42 4.96
N GLU A 21 -28.49 3.22 4.19
CA GLU A 21 -27.77 1.95 4.14
C GLU A 21 -26.95 1.69 5.40
N ILE A 22 -26.22 2.69 5.90
CA ILE A 22 -25.48 2.59 7.16
C ILE A 22 -26.43 2.21 8.30
N ASN A 23 -27.61 2.82 8.36
CA ASN A 23 -28.61 2.56 9.40
C ASN A 23 -29.30 1.19 9.27
N ARG A 24 -29.27 0.54 8.10
CA ARG A 24 -29.78 -0.83 7.93
C ARG A 24 -28.90 -1.88 8.59
N SER A 25 -27.62 -1.59 8.76
CA SER A 25 -26.67 -2.49 9.43
C SER A 25 -26.38 -1.98 10.85
N PRO A 26 -26.75 -2.72 11.91
CA PRO A 26 -26.46 -2.32 13.29
C PRO A 26 -24.97 -2.10 13.54
N VAL A 27 -24.10 -2.89 12.89
CA VAL A 27 -22.64 -2.77 13.00
C VAL A 27 -22.15 -1.48 12.36
N CYS A 28 -22.58 -1.18 11.13
CA CYS A 28 -22.18 0.03 10.43
C CYS A 28 -22.71 1.29 11.14
N SER A 29 -23.96 1.26 11.61
CA SER A 29 -24.56 2.34 12.38
C SER A 29 -23.80 2.60 13.68
N TRP A 30 -23.39 1.54 14.39
CA TRP A 30 -22.60 1.67 15.62
C TRP A 30 -21.22 2.28 15.33
N GLN A 31 -20.49 1.77 14.34
CA GLN A 31 -19.17 2.30 13.95
C GLN A 31 -19.26 3.76 13.51
N PHE A 32 -20.23 4.09 12.64
CA PHE A 32 -20.44 5.45 12.16
C PHE A 32 -20.78 6.41 13.30
N ALA A 33 -21.53 5.97 14.31
CA ALA A 33 -21.86 6.80 15.47
C ALA A 33 -20.62 7.21 16.29
N GLN A 34 -19.60 6.34 16.38
CA GLN A 34 -18.36 6.61 17.14
C GLN A 34 -17.46 7.67 16.50
N TRP A 35 -17.67 8.01 15.23
CA TRP A 35 -16.84 8.98 14.51
C TRP A 35 -17.21 10.43 14.86
N ASN A 36 -16.22 11.32 14.76
CA ASN A 36 -16.47 12.75 14.89
C ASN A 36 -17.18 13.32 13.63
N ASP A 37 -17.71 14.55 13.73
CA ASP A 37 -18.50 15.15 12.65
C ASP A 37 -17.68 15.38 11.36
N GLU A 38 -16.38 15.64 11.49
CA GLU A 38 -15.48 15.82 10.35
C GLU A 38 -15.27 14.50 9.59
N GLN A 39 -15.01 13.41 10.31
CA GLN A 39 -14.87 12.05 9.76
C GLN A 39 -16.16 11.57 9.11
N LYS A 40 -17.31 11.80 9.76
CA LYS A 40 -18.63 11.48 9.20
C LYS A 40 -18.87 12.22 7.88
N LYS A 41 -18.54 13.52 7.84
CA LYS A 41 -18.68 14.34 6.64
C LYS A 41 -17.75 13.88 5.53
N GLU A 42 -16.49 13.61 5.84
CA GLU A 42 -15.51 13.15 4.86
C GLU A 42 -15.89 11.80 4.26
N PHE A 43 -16.34 10.85 5.08
CA PHE A 43 -16.84 9.56 4.60
C PHE A 43 -18.04 9.70 3.67
N LEU A 44 -19.02 10.54 4.04
CA LEU A 44 -20.19 10.79 3.18
C LEU A 44 -19.79 11.49 1.87
N ASP A 45 -18.83 12.41 1.91
CA ASP A 45 -18.29 13.06 0.71
C ASP A 45 -17.58 12.06 -0.22
N VAL A 46 -16.91 11.06 0.36
CA VAL A 46 -16.34 9.93 -0.37
C VAL A 46 -17.42 9.07 -1.01
N CYS A 47 -18.40 8.59 -0.24
CA CYS A 47 -19.44 7.68 -0.75
C CYS A 47 -20.38 8.33 -1.77
N THR A 48 -20.50 9.66 -1.74
CA THR A 48 -21.32 10.42 -2.71
C THR A 48 -20.54 10.92 -3.92
N GLY A 49 -19.22 10.68 -3.96
CA GLY A 49 -18.34 11.09 -5.07
C GLY A 49 -18.03 12.59 -5.11
N VAL A 50 -18.32 13.33 -4.03
CA VAL A 50 -17.96 14.74 -3.88
C VAL A 50 -16.45 14.90 -3.67
N ARG A 51 -15.82 13.90 -3.03
CA ARG A 51 -14.38 13.83 -2.78
C ARG A 51 -13.90 12.41 -3.06
N GLY A 52 -12.75 12.22 -3.71
CA GLY A 52 -12.14 10.89 -3.81
C GLY A 52 -11.50 10.49 -2.48
N VAL A 53 -11.42 9.18 -2.19
CA VAL A 53 -10.53 8.70 -1.13
C VAL A 53 -9.12 9.16 -1.50
N LYS A 54 -8.41 9.77 -0.55
CA LYS A 54 -6.99 10.06 -0.72
C LYS A 54 -6.22 8.74 -0.62
N MET A 55 -6.29 7.93 -1.67
CA MET A 55 -5.68 6.59 -1.73
C MET A 55 -4.18 6.63 -1.50
N THR A 56 -3.53 7.74 -1.84
CA THR A 56 -2.11 7.99 -1.62
C THR A 56 -1.78 8.44 -0.19
N TYR A 57 -2.79 8.61 0.67
CA TYR A 57 -2.56 8.95 2.07
C TYR A 57 -2.08 7.70 2.81
N ASP A 58 -1.04 7.89 3.61
CA ASP A 58 -0.25 6.81 4.19
C ASP A 58 -1.10 5.77 4.94
N SER A 59 -2.08 6.20 5.75
CA SER A 59 -2.94 5.29 6.50
C SER A 59 -3.84 4.42 5.62
N PHE A 60 -4.40 4.98 4.54
CA PHE A 60 -5.26 4.20 3.64
C PHE A 60 -4.43 3.27 2.77
N PHE A 61 -3.30 3.78 2.24
CA PHE A 61 -2.40 2.99 1.42
C PHE A 61 -1.85 1.79 2.21
N LYS A 62 -1.37 2.04 3.44
CA LYS A 62 -0.84 0.97 4.30
C LYS A 62 -1.87 -0.10 4.63
N GLU A 63 -3.12 0.28 4.88
CA GLU A 63 -4.17 -0.67 5.20
C GLU A 63 -4.62 -1.47 3.96
N ILE A 64 -4.81 -0.78 2.83
CA ILE A 64 -5.33 -1.39 1.60
C ILE A 64 -4.27 -2.25 0.91
N MET A 65 -3.02 -1.79 0.88
CA MET A 65 -1.89 -2.41 0.18
C MET A 65 -0.96 -3.16 1.13
N ASN A 66 -1.46 -3.56 2.32
CA ASN A 66 -0.67 -4.33 3.27
C ASN A 66 -0.31 -5.70 2.67
N PRO A 67 0.97 -6.00 2.41
CA PRO A 67 1.36 -7.27 1.82
C PRO A 67 1.19 -8.46 2.78
N ASP A 68 1.09 -8.23 4.09
CA ASP A 68 0.86 -9.29 5.08
C ASP A 68 -0.61 -9.73 5.15
N VAL A 69 -1.54 -8.84 4.76
CA VAL A 69 -2.99 -9.09 4.83
C VAL A 69 -3.58 -9.38 3.45
N HIS A 70 -3.18 -8.60 2.45
CA HIS A 70 -3.71 -8.61 1.09
C HIS A 70 -2.58 -8.49 0.05
N PRO A 71 -1.69 -9.50 -0.06
CA PRO A 71 -0.57 -9.48 -1.00
C PRO A 71 -1.03 -9.32 -2.45
N GLU A 72 -2.19 -9.85 -2.82
CA GLU A 72 -2.73 -9.85 -4.17
C GLU A 72 -2.92 -8.43 -4.74
N ARG A 73 -3.25 -7.46 -3.87
CA ARG A 73 -3.49 -6.06 -4.29
C ARG A 73 -2.19 -5.36 -4.62
N LEU A 74 -1.14 -5.64 -3.85
CA LEU A 74 0.18 -5.08 -4.07
C LEU A 74 0.86 -5.76 -5.27
N GLU A 75 0.69 -7.07 -5.42
CA GLU A 75 1.13 -7.83 -6.61
C GLU A 75 0.52 -7.26 -7.89
N GLU A 76 -0.79 -7.03 -7.92
CA GLU A 76 -1.46 -6.46 -9.09
C GLU A 76 -0.91 -5.07 -9.44
N LEU A 77 -0.78 -4.19 -8.43
CA LEU A 77 -0.21 -2.86 -8.64
C LEU A 77 1.22 -2.94 -9.19
N LEU A 78 2.09 -3.74 -8.57
CA LEU A 78 3.48 -3.87 -8.98
C LEU A 78 3.60 -4.52 -10.36
N SER A 79 2.75 -5.49 -10.67
CA SER A 79 2.72 -6.15 -11.98
C SER A 79 2.36 -5.17 -13.09
N LEU A 80 1.37 -4.30 -12.85
CA LEU A 80 0.98 -3.23 -13.77
C LEU A 80 2.10 -2.21 -13.95
N LEU A 81 2.82 -1.85 -12.89
CA LEU A 81 3.93 -0.89 -12.94
C LEU A 81 5.16 -1.45 -13.67
N LEU A 82 5.46 -2.74 -13.50
CA LEU A 82 6.62 -3.41 -14.09
C LEU A 82 6.35 -3.97 -15.49
N GLY A 83 5.08 -4.08 -15.89
CA GLY A 83 4.67 -4.65 -17.19
C GLY A 83 4.87 -6.17 -17.29
N GLN A 84 4.97 -6.86 -16.15
CA GLN A 84 5.10 -8.32 -16.04
C GLN A 84 4.47 -8.78 -14.74
N ASN A 85 3.92 -10.00 -14.69
CA ASN A 85 3.35 -10.53 -13.45
C ASN A 85 4.44 -10.83 -12.42
N ILE A 86 4.15 -10.52 -11.17
CA ILE A 86 5.02 -10.81 -10.04
C ILE A 86 4.23 -11.49 -8.92
N HIS A 87 4.91 -12.31 -8.12
CA HIS A 87 4.35 -12.92 -6.91
C HIS A 87 5.24 -12.58 -5.71
N ILE A 88 4.65 -12.06 -4.64
CA ILE A 88 5.34 -11.73 -3.39
C ILE A 88 5.68 -13.05 -2.67
N ARG A 89 6.97 -13.28 -2.46
CA ARG A 89 7.47 -14.44 -1.70
C ARG A 89 7.69 -14.12 -0.25
N GLN A 90 8.21 -12.93 0.04
CA GLN A 90 8.50 -12.53 1.41
C GLN A 90 8.58 -11.02 1.53
N VAL A 91 7.92 -10.47 2.54
CA VAL A 91 8.14 -9.11 3.01
C VAL A 91 9.29 -9.16 4.01
N LEU A 92 10.36 -8.42 3.73
CA LEU A 92 11.50 -8.35 4.63
C LEU A 92 11.19 -7.35 5.74
N PRO A 93 11.52 -7.66 7.01
CA PRO A 93 11.38 -6.70 8.08
C PRO A 93 12.26 -5.50 7.78
N ASN A 94 11.72 -4.29 7.97
CA ASN A 94 12.54 -3.08 7.98
C ASN A 94 13.49 -3.18 9.18
N ASP A 95 14.71 -3.69 8.96
CA ASP A 95 15.75 -3.78 9.98
C ASP A 95 16.16 -2.35 10.39
N SER A 96 15.45 -1.77 11.35
CA SER A 96 15.83 -0.51 11.99
C SER A 96 16.95 -0.69 13.03
N VAL A 97 17.74 -1.75 12.93
CA VAL A 97 18.78 -2.06 13.92
C VAL A 97 20.01 -1.19 13.66
N ARG A 98 20.01 -0.02 14.32
CA ARG A 98 21.17 0.59 15.00
C ARG A 98 22.38 0.99 14.14
N LEU A 99 22.23 1.94 13.23
CA LEU A 99 23.33 2.81 12.82
C LEU A 99 22.86 4.28 12.86
N ALA A 100 23.00 4.90 14.04
CA ALA A 100 22.74 6.32 14.30
C ALA A 100 21.29 6.79 14.07
N ASP A 101 20.97 8.01 14.52
CA ASP A 101 19.67 8.70 14.43
C ASP A 101 19.16 8.95 12.99
N GLU A 102 19.63 8.20 12.00
CA GLU A 102 19.16 8.27 10.63
C GLU A 102 17.83 7.51 10.50
N SER A 103 16.75 8.26 10.29
CA SER A 103 15.45 7.68 9.94
C SER A 103 15.62 6.75 8.74
N SER A 104 15.20 5.48 8.85
CA SER A 104 15.24 4.52 7.73
C SER A 104 14.68 5.16 6.46
N LEU A 105 15.50 5.20 5.42
CA LEU A 105 15.10 5.69 4.10
C LEU A 105 14.34 4.62 3.30
N LEU A 106 14.40 3.37 3.75
CA LEU A 106 13.68 2.22 3.21
C LEU A 106 12.31 2.13 3.88
N ILE A 107 11.26 2.20 3.06
CA ILE A 107 9.85 2.12 3.48
C ILE A 107 9.40 0.66 3.41
N THR A 108 9.76 -0.04 2.34
CA THR A 108 9.35 -1.44 2.13
C THR A 108 10.42 -2.17 1.35
N ASP A 109 10.66 -3.42 1.74
CA ASP A 109 11.62 -4.33 1.12
C ASP A 109 10.93 -5.67 0.89
N ILE A 110 10.80 -6.09 -0.36
CA ILE A 110 9.98 -7.24 -0.76
C ILE A 110 10.73 -8.13 -1.74
N VAL A 111 10.85 -9.40 -1.40
CA VAL A 111 11.31 -10.44 -2.30
C VAL A 111 10.13 -10.92 -3.14
N VAL A 112 10.26 -10.82 -4.46
CA VAL A 112 9.25 -11.25 -5.42
C VAL A 112 9.82 -12.28 -6.40
N GLU A 113 8.94 -13.11 -6.94
CA GLU A 113 9.23 -14.00 -8.07
C GLU A 113 8.58 -13.44 -9.33
N LEU A 114 9.38 -13.34 -10.40
CA LEU A 114 8.93 -12.89 -11.72
C LEU A 114 8.31 -14.05 -12.52
N GLU A 115 7.64 -13.76 -13.63
CA GLU A 115 7.03 -14.77 -14.52
C GLU A 115 8.00 -15.89 -14.93
N GLU A 116 9.26 -15.55 -15.15
CA GLU A 116 10.32 -16.48 -15.55
C GLU A 116 10.89 -17.32 -14.39
N GLY A 117 10.35 -17.16 -13.17
CA GLY A 117 10.75 -17.88 -11.97
C GLY A 117 11.99 -17.30 -11.26
N SER A 118 12.58 -16.24 -11.78
CA SER A 118 13.69 -15.54 -11.12
C SER A 118 13.22 -14.75 -9.91
N LEU A 119 14.06 -14.66 -8.88
CA LEU A 119 13.81 -13.81 -7.71
C LEU A 119 14.37 -12.40 -7.92
N ALA A 120 13.58 -11.39 -7.57
CA ALA A 120 13.96 -9.98 -7.58
C ALA A 120 13.67 -9.34 -6.22
N ASN A 121 14.43 -8.29 -5.90
CA ASN A 121 14.15 -7.43 -4.75
C ASN A 121 13.45 -6.15 -5.21
N ILE A 122 12.30 -5.85 -4.61
CA ILE A 122 11.58 -4.59 -4.82
C ILE A 122 11.66 -3.76 -3.56
N GLU A 123 12.22 -2.55 -3.68
CA GLU A 123 12.37 -1.61 -2.59
C GLU A 123 11.57 -0.32 -2.85
N ILE A 124 10.79 0.10 -1.86
CA ILE A 124 10.13 1.41 -1.84
C ILE A 124 10.89 2.29 -0.87
N GLN A 125 11.30 3.48 -1.32
CA GLN A 125 12.18 4.35 -0.54
C GLN A 125 11.64 5.78 -0.44
N LYS A 126 11.92 6.43 0.69
CA LYS A 126 11.48 7.80 1.02
C LYS A 126 12.15 8.86 0.16
N ILE A 127 13.39 8.62 -0.26
CA ILE A 127 14.14 9.49 -1.17
C ILE A 127 14.43 8.68 -2.43
N GLY A 128 13.87 9.12 -3.55
CA GLY A 128 14.11 8.51 -4.86
C GLY A 128 15.60 8.55 -5.23
N TYR A 129 16.05 7.55 -5.99
CA TYR A 129 17.43 7.23 -6.40
C TYR A 129 18.34 8.45 -6.68
N ALA A 130 18.95 9.00 -5.64
CA ALA A 130 20.24 9.67 -5.76
C ALA A 130 21.30 8.56 -5.78
N PHE A 131 22.07 8.47 -6.88
CA PHE A 131 23.24 7.58 -7.03
C PHE A 131 22.97 6.05 -7.18
N PRO A 132 22.27 5.60 -8.25
CA PRO A 132 21.98 4.19 -8.49
C PRO A 132 23.23 3.29 -8.58
N GLY A 133 24.32 3.76 -9.21
CA GLY A 133 25.53 2.95 -9.41
C GLY A 133 26.29 2.64 -8.10
N GLN A 134 26.41 3.63 -7.21
CA GLN A 134 27.11 3.46 -5.93
C GLN A 134 26.31 2.55 -4.99
N ARG A 135 24.97 2.63 -5.04
CA ARG A 135 24.10 1.72 -4.28
C ARG A 135 24.13 0.29 -4.82
N GLY A 136 24.18 0.09 -6.14
CA GLY A 136 24.35 -1.24 -6.72
C GLY A 136 25.58 -1.97 -6.19
N ALA A 137 26.69 -1.23 -6.00
CA ALA A 137 27.90 -1.77 -5.37
C ALA A 137 27.68 -2.14 -3.90
N CYS A 138 27.02 -1.29 -3.12
CA CYS A 138 26.69 -1.58 -1.71
C CYS A 138 25.76 -2.79 -1.56
N TYR A 139 24.70 -2.92 -2.38
CA TYR A 139 23.79 -4.06 -2.35
C TYR A 139 24.48 -5.36 -2.75
N SER A 140 25.36 -5.32 -3.75
CA SER A 140 26.15 -6.48 -4.17
C SER A 140 27.07 -6.95 -3.04
N ALA A 141 27.70 -6.01 -2.32
CA ALA A 141 28.51 -6.31 -1.15
C ALA A 141 27.66 -6.87 0.01
N ASP A 142 26.48 -6.31 0.26
CA ASP A 142 25.59 -6.77 1.34
C ASP A 142 25.01 -8.17 1.05
N LEU A 143 24.61 -8.45 -0.20
CA LEU A 143 24.20 -9.79 -0.65
C LEU A 143 25.29 -10.83 -0.41
N LEU A 144 26.54 -10.51 -0.75
CA LEU A 144 27.72 -11.35 -0.48
C LEU A 144 27.90 -11.61 1.02
N LEU A 145 27.76 -10.57 1.86
CA LEU A 145 27.87 -10.70 3.31
C LEU A 145 26.73 -11.54 3.91
N ARG A 146 25.50 -11.39 3.40
CA ARG A 146 24.34 -12.21 3.82
C ARG A 146 24.53 -13.67 3.42
N GLN A 147 24.99 -13.95 2.20
CA GLN A 147 25.34 -15.30 1.76
C GLN A 147 26.43 -15.91 2.64
N TYR A 148 27.50 -15.16 2.94
CA TYR A 148 28.57 -15.61 3.82
C TYR A 148 28.07 -15.92 5.24
N LYS A 149 27.27 -15.03 5.84
CA LYS A 149 26.67 -15.26 7.17
C LYS A 149 25.77 -16.50 7.18
N ARG A 150 24.97 -16.71 6.14
CA ARG A 150 24.09 -17.88 6.01
C ARG A 150 24.90 -19.18 6.00
N VAL A 151 25.98 -19.25 5.20
CA VAL A 151 26.86 -20.42 5.15
C VAL A 151 27.57 -20.63 6.49
N LYS A 152 27.99 -19.56 7.15
CA LYS A 152 28.69 -19.65 8.44
C LYS A 152 27.77 -20.04 9.60
N GLY A 153 26.51 -19.61 9.59
CA GLY A 153 25.50 -19.97 10.60
C GLY A 153 24.88 -21.36 10.44
N GLN A 154 25.20 -22.06 9.34
CA GLN A 154 24.84 -23.47 9.12
C GLN A 154 25.91 -24.45 9.66
N ARG A 155 27.01 -23.94 10.22
CA ARG A 155 28.01 -24.70 10.98
C ARG A 155 27.75 -24.58 12.47
#